data_AF-A0A7V4IZK0-F1
#
_entry.id   AF-A0A7V4IZK0-F1
#
_cell.length_a   1.000
_cell.length_b   1.000
_cell.length_c   1.000
_cell.angle_alpha   90.00
_cell.angle_beta   90.00
_cell.angle_gamma   90.00
#
_symmetry.space_group_name_H-M   'P 1'
#
loop_
_entity.id
_entity.type
_entity.pdbx_description
1 polymer ?
#
loop_
_entity_poly.entity_id
_entity_poly.type
_entity_poly.pdbx_seq_one_letter_code
_entity_poly.pdbx_strand_id
1 'polypeptide(L)'
;EHIKEGRFGKWLEGARDWAISRNRYWGTPLPIWRSDDGTEIVCVGSIKELESLSGAKVNDLHKHFVDKIIIPSRMGKGVLKRIPEVLDCWFESGSMPYAQAHYPFENKEHFEKYFPADFIAEGLDQTRGWFYTLIVLSTALFDKPAFKNVVVNGLVLASDGRKMSKRLKNYPDPAYIIDTYGADALRLYLVDSPVVRAEDLRFSEDGVKNILRSIIIPLWNAYSFFVTYANIDKWDHSKLIKNTTNLLDKWIISSLATLVEDVTTAMDNYDLQKAVKPFVTFIDNLTNWYIRRSRRRFWKSQNDEDKFQAYGTLYRVLLELSKVCAPFVPFISENIYRNLRDETMPESVHFCDFPIVNKKEKNPELESLMDNTIMVVKLGRSLRTEHDLKIRQPLSIMRIACRDAHALAALKEMEDAIAEELNIKQIIYSHDETSFADLSIKADYKKLGPKLGNKVKLVASAIEKMDLENISRIADGKEGTLNINGENFKVQPEDVVIRRTPKKGVVVATEGQWVVALETSLTDELIQEGLAREIVNKIQNMRKNMNLEITQRVKIKISSDAIVITAVKTYESYIKGEVLASDLACSDALINGETVDINGHNCVISIEA
;
A
#
# COMPACT_ATOMS: atom_id res chain seq x y z
N GLU A 1 5.51 -8.98 -22.67
CA GLU A 1 5.40 -10.29 -23.37
C GLU A 1 3.96 -10.63 -23.74
N HIS A 2 3.08 -10.98 -22.79
CA HIS A 2 1.74 -11.51 -23.11
C HIS A 2 0.80 -10.60 -23.94
N ILE A 3 0.91 -9.27 -23.83
CA ILE A 3 0.17 -8.33 -24.71
C ILE A 3 0.92 -8.13 -26.03
N LYS A 4 2.14 -7.60 -25.96
CA LYS A 4 2.95 -7.19 -27.12
C LYS A 4 3.15 -8.33 -28.12
N GLU A 5 3.72 -9.45 -27.68
CA GLU A 5 4.02 -10.62 -28.52
C GLU A 5 2.86 -11.61 -28.56
N GLY A 6 2.02 -11.62 -27.52
CA GLY A 6 0.85 -12.48 -27.43
C GLY A 6 -0.37 -11.87 -28.12
N ARG A 7 -1.30 -11.30 -27.35
CA ARG A 7 -2.64 -10.91 -27.84
C ARG A 7 -2.58 -9.94 -29.03
N PHE A 8 -1.74 -8.92 -28.98
CA PHE A 8 -1.68 -7.90 -30.03
C PHE A 8 -0.81 -8.35 -31.20
N GLY A 9 0.43 -8.78 -30.95
CA GLY A 9 1.38 -9.23 -31.97
C GLY A 9 0.85 -10.35 -32.87
N LYS A 10 0.38 -11.46 -32.28
CA LYS A 10 -0.19 -12.59 -33.05
C LYS A 10 -1.36 -12.22 -33.93
N TRP A 11 -2.09 -11.17 -33.57
CA TRP A 11 -3.21 -10.72 -34.36
C TRP A 11 -2.81 -9.80 -35.50
N LEU A 12 -1.77 -8.98 -35.30
CA LEU A 12 -1.18 -8.22 -36.40
C LEU A 12 -0.58 -9.17 -37.46
N GLU A 13 0.09 -10.26 -37.04
CA GLU A 13 0.63 -11.29 -37.96
C GLU A 13 -0.45 -11.90 -38.88
N GLY A 14 -1.68 -12.04 -38.37
CA GLY A 14 -2.81 -12.58 -39.11
C GLY A 14 -3.80 -11.55 -39.63
N ALA A 15 -3.47 -10.25 -39.55
CA ALA A 15 -4.39 -9.18 -39.94
C ALA A 15 -4.68 -9.25 -41.44
N ARG A 16 -5.97 -9.11 -41.79
CA ARG A 16 -6.44 -9.02 -43.17
C ARG A 16 -6.81 -7.59 -43.49
N ASP A 17 -7.07 -7.32 -44.78
CA ASP A 17 -7.56 -6.02 -45.22
C ASP A 17 -8.75 -5.54 -44.39
N TRP A 18 -8.66 -4.28 -43.95
CA TRP A 18 -9.70 -3.68 -43.16
C TRP A 18 -10.85 -3.21 -44.05
N ALA A 19 -12.01 -3.84 -43.91
CA ALA A 19 -13.25 -3.36 -44.50
C ALA A 19 -13.70 -2.08 -43.78
N ILE A 20 -13.37 -0.90 -44.33
CA ILE A 20 -13.66 0.41 -43.73
C ILE A 20 -15.06 0.95 -44.04
N SER A 21 -15.80 0.37 -44.98
CA SER A 21 -17.12 0.85 -45.39
C SER A 21 -18.27 0.19 -44.61
N ARG A 22 -19.33 0.96 -44.33
CA ARG A 22 -20.52 0.51 -43.61
C ARG A 22 -21.79 1.02 -44.32
N ASN A 23 -22.77 0.14 -44.49
CA ASN A 23 -24.11 0.51 -44.96
C ASN A 23 -24.96 1.04 -43.78
N ARG A 24 -24.67 2.28 -43.34
CA ARG A 24 -25.33 2.95 -42.21
C ARG A 24 -25.65 4.42 -42.55
N TYR A 25 -26.39 5.08 -41.66
CA TYR A 25 -26.85 6.46 -41.83
C TYR A 25 -26.02 7.48 -41.03
N TRP A 26 -25.67 7.14 -39.79
CA TRP A 26 -24.92 8.01 -38.88
C TRP A 26 -23.45 7.56 -38.84
N GLY A 27 -22.56 8.44 -39.27
CA GLY A 27 -21.12 8.21 -39.40
C GLY A 27 -20.53 9.11 -40.49
N THR A 28 -19.21 9.21 -40.52
CA THR A 28 -18.47 10.04 -41.48
C THR A 28 -18.63 9.46 -42.90
N PRO A 29 -19.21 10.19 -43.87
CA PRO A 29 -19.39 9.66 -45.22
C PRO A 29 -18.06 9.40 -45.93
N LEU A 30 -17.95 8.29 -46.69
CA LEU A 30 -16.77 8.09 -47.55
C LEU A 30 -16.77 9.17 -48.64
N PRO A 31 -15.68 9.94 -48.81
CA PRO A 31 -15.64 11.09 -49.70
C PRO A 31 -15.34 10.67 -51.15
N ILE A 32 -16.04 9.65 -51.65
CA ILE A 32 -15.82 9.07 -52.98
C ILE A 32 -17.03 9.36 -53.86
N TRP A 33 -16.81 10.11 -54.93
CA TRP A 33 -17.77 10.35 -56.00
C TRP A 33 -17.46 9.46 -57.19
N ARG A 34 -18.48 8.78 -57.72
CA ARG A 34 -18.37 7.76 -58.75
C ARG A 34 -19.42 7.96 -59.84
N SER A 35 -19.02 7.71 -61.08
CA SER A 35 -19.92 7.67 -62.25
C SER A 35 -20.85 6.46 -62.18
N ASP A 36 -22.00 6.50 -62.84
CA ASP A 36 -22.96 5.40 -62.81
C ASP A 36 -22.37 4.08 -63.38
N ASP A 37 -21.48 4.16 -64.39
CA ASP A 37 -20.73 2.99 -64.93
C ASP A 37 -19.53 2.57 -64.05
N GLY A 38 -19.16 3.43 -63.10
CA GLY A 38 -18.14 3.18 -62.11
C GLY A 38 -16.70 3.31 -62.56
N THR A 39 -16.43 3.86 -63.75
CA THR A 39 -15.10 3.93 -64.36
C THR A 39 -14.39 5.28 -64.14
N GLU A 40 -15.12 6.33 -63.78
CA GLU A 40 -14.58 7.58 -63.23
C GLU A 40 -14.88 7.66 -61.72
N ILE A 41 -13.83 7.89 -60.92
CA ILE A 41 -13.87 7.94 -59.45
C ILE A 41 -13.03 9.15 -58.99
N VAL A 42 -13.58 9.93 -58.06
CA VAL A 42 -12.90 11.07 -57.42
C VAL A 42 -12.97 10.90 -55.90
N CYS A 43 -11.82 10.92 -55.23
CA CYS A 43 -11.72 10.93 -53.76
C CYS A 43 -11.41 12.35 -53.30
N VAL A 44 -12.34 12.96 -52.56
CA VAL A 44 -12.27 14.37 -52.16
C VAL A 44 -11.61 14.49 -50.78
N GLY A 45 -10.55 15.29 -50.68
CA GLY A 45 -9.74 15.45 -49.48
C GLY A 45 -10.10 16.66 -48.60
N SER A 46 -10.94 17.58 -49.06
CA SER A 46 -11.33 18.76 -48.28
C SER A 46 -12.67 19.36 -48.69
N ILE A 47 -13.27 20.14 -47.78
CA ILE A 47 -14.47 20.96 -48.07
C ILE A 47 -14.20 21.88 -49.26
N LYS A 48 -13.07 22.60 -49.27
CA LYS A 48 -12.69 23.52 -50.34
C LYS A 48 -12.58 22.82 -51.70
N GLU A 49 -12.03 21.60 -51.73
CA GLU A 49 -11.97 20.80 -52.94
C GLU A 49 -13.38 20.38 -53.42
N LEU A 50 -14.25 19.95 -52.50
CA LEU A 50 -15.63 19.59 -52.83
C LEU A 50 -16.40 20.77 -53.43
N GLU A 51 -16.27 21.96 -52.84
CA GLU A 51 -16.92 23.18 -53.33
C GLU A 51 -16.39 23.57 -54.72
N SER A 52 -15.08 23.46 -54.93
CA SER A 52 -14.45 23.74 -56.23
C SER A 52 -14.91 22.76 -57.33
N LEU A 53 -15.02 21.48 -57.00
CA LEU A 53 -15.42 20.43 -57.97
C LEU A 53 -16.92 20.44 -58.27
N SER A 54 -17.76 20.73 -57.28
CA SER A 54 -19.22 20.67 -57.42
C SER A 54 -19.88 22.01 -57.76
N GLY A 55 -19.23 23.13 -57.42
CA GLY A 55 -19.85 24.46 -57.43
C GLY A 55 -20.89 24.68 -56.33
N ALA A 56 -21.15 23.69 -55.48
CA ALA A 56 -22.09 23.78 -54.37
C ALA A 56 -21.38 24.19 -53.08
N LYS A 57 -22.03 25.03 -52.27
CA LYS A 57 -21.53 25.37 -50.93
C LYS A 57 -21.76 24.22 -49.95
N VAL A 58 -20.76 23.90 -49.14
CA VAL A 58 -20.78 22.77 -48.20
C VAL A 58 -20.83 23.30 -46.77
N ASN A 59 -22.00 23.17 -46.13
CA ASN A 59 -22.19 23.63 -44.74
C ASN A 59 -22.17 22.48 -43.71
N ASP A 60 -22.43 21.25 -44.15
CA ASP A 60 -22.48 20.07 -43.30
C ASP A 60 -22.08 18.84 -44.13
N LEU A 61 -21.21 17.99 -43.56
CA LEU A 61 -20.66 16.81 -44.20
C LEU A 61 -21.45 15.52 -43.90
N HIS A 62 -22.50 15.56 -43.08
CA HIS A 62 -23.32 14.39 -42.81
C HIS A 62 -24.07 13.91 -44.05
N LYS A 63 -24.26 12.59 -44.11
CA LYS A 63 -24.78 11.84 -45.26
C LYS A 63 -25.96 12.51 -45.98
N HIS A 64 -26.99 12.92 -45.25
CA HIS A 64 -28.24 13.47 -45.82
C HIS A 64 -28.09 14.87 -46.45
N PHE A 65 -26.98 15.56 -46.19
CA PHE A 65 -26.60 16.80 -46.87
C PHE A 65 -25.66 16.50 -48.05
N VAL A 66 -24.57 15.79 -47.79
CA VAL A 66 -23.51 15.57 -48.78
C VAL A 66 -23.92 14.64 -49.94
N ASP A 67 -24.88 13.72 -49.73
CA ASP A 67 -25.40 12.84 -50.79
C ASP A 67 -26.09 13.61 -51.93
N LYS A 68 -26.53 14.86 -51.67
CA LYS A 68 -27.19 15.71 -52.68
C LYS A 68 -26.18 16.43 -53.58
N ILE A 69 -24.90 16.44 -53.20
CA ILE A 69 -23.85 17.16 -53.92
C ILE A 69 -23.33 16.26 -55.04
N ILE A 70 -23.38 16.75 -56.28
CA ILE A 70 -22.90 16.07 -57.48
C ILE A 70 -21.66 16.77 -58.04
N ILE A 71 -20.79 16.03 -58.72
CA ILE A 71 -19.60 16.56 -59.39
C ILE A 71 -19.75 16.35 -60.90
N PRO A 72 -19.63 17.40 -61.75
CA PRO A 72 -19.61 17.23 -63.20
C PRO A 72 -18.44 16.34 -63.65
N SER A 73 -18.72 15.35 -64.50
CA SER A 73 -17.69 14.45 -65.04
C SER A 73 -16.70 15.21 -65.93
N ARG A 74 -15.40 14.93 -65.76
CA ARG A 74 -14.37 15.44 -66.68
C ARG A 74 -14.16 14.53 -67.89
N MET A 75 -14.77 13.35 -67.88
CA MET A 75 -14.70 12.33 -68.94
C MET A 75 -15.97 12.28 -69.80
N GLY A 76 -16.89 13.24 -69.65
CA GLY A 76 -18.14 13.29 -70.43
C GLY A 76 -19.21 12.28 -70.00
N LYS A 77 -19.13 11.74 -68.78
CA LYS A 77 -20.05 10.71 -68.22
C LYS A 77 -21.25 11.30 -67.47
N GLY A 78 -21.62 12.55 -67.77
CA GLY A 78 -22.65 13.27 -67.03
C GLY A 78 -22.15 13.72 -65.66
N VAL A 79 -22.63 13.10 -64.59
CA VAL A 79 -22.34 13.51 -63.20
C VAL A 79 -21.85 12.33 -62.36
N LEU A 80 -20.95 12.61 -61.42
CA LEU A 80 -20.53 11.68 -60.38
C LEU A 80 -21.40 11.89 -59.14
N LYS A 81 -21.82 10.80 -58.52
CA LYS A 81 -22.58 10.79 -57.25
C LYS A 81 -21.73 10.17 -56.16
N ARG A 82 -21.88 10.64 -54.92
CA ARG A 82 -21.22 10.02 -53.78
C ARG A 82 -21.68 8.56 -53.63
N ILE A 83 -20.77 7.65 -53.31
CA ILE A 83 -21.15 6.28 -52.91
C ILE A 83 -21.96 6.31 -51.61
N PRO A 84 -22.90 5.38 -51.36
CA PRO A 84 -23.82 5.51 -50.22
C PRO A 84 -23.17 5.26 -48.85
N GLU A 85 -22.04 4.57 -48.77
CA GLU A 85 -21.44 4.07 -47.52
C GLU A 85 -20.85 5.18 -46.63
N VAL A 86 -20.81 4.90 -45.33
CA VAL A 86 -20.10 5.69 -44.30
C VAL A 86 -18.92 4.89 -43.75
N LEU A 87 -17.98 5.57 -43.08
CA LEU A 87 -16.80 4.95 -42.49
C LEU A 87 -17.16 4.11 -41.26
N ASP A 88 -16.34 3.09 -41.03
CA ASP A 88 -16.27 2.38 -39.76
C ASP A 88 -15.89 3.35 -38.63
N CYS A 89 -16.59 3.33 -37.49
CA CYS A 89 -16.30 4.27 -36.39
C CYS A 89 -14.91 4.07 -35.79
N TRP A 90 -14.30 2.89 -35.96
CA TRP A 90 -12.90 2.67 -35.58
C TRP A 90 -11.91 3.45 -36.44
N PHE A 91 -12.29 3.84 -37.67
CA PHE A 91 -11.53 4.78 -38.49
C PHE A 91 -11.54 6.16 -37.85
N GLU A 92 -12.71 6.65 -37.44
CA GLU A 92 -12.87 7.95 -36.80
C GLU A 92 -12.05 8.04 -35.49
N SER A 93 -12.23 7.05 -34.60
CA SER A 93 -11.48 7.00 -33.34
C SER A 93 -9.97 6.81 -33.54
N GLY A 94 -9.55 6.07 -34.56
CA GLY A 94 -8.14 5.91 -34.91
C GLY A 94 -7.53 7.15 -35.58
N SER A 95 -8.35 7.98 -36.23
CA SER A 95 -7.95 9.28 -36.79
C SER A 95 -7.81 10.38 -35.74
N MET A 96 -8.29 10.15 -34.51
CA MET A 96 -8.28 11.11 -33.41
C MET A 96 -6.96 11.88 -33.24
N PRO A 97 -5.74 11.29 -33.32
CA PRO A 97 -4.50 12.02 -33.07
C PRO A 97 -4.31 13.27 -33.94
N TYR A 98 -4.66 13.19 -35.22
CA TYR A 98 -4.54 14.29 -36.18
C TYR A 98 -5.86 15.00 -36.43
N ALA A 99 -6.99 14.28 -36.39
CA ALA A 99 -8.32 14.86 -36.63
C ALA A 99 -8.70 15.88 -35.56
N GLN A 100 -8.34 15.66 -34.28
CA GLN A 100 -8.63 16.62 -33.20
C GLN A 100 -7.93 17.96 -33.39
N ALA A 101 -6.81 17.98 -34.13
CA ALA A 101 -6.02 19.17 -34.41
C ALA A 101 -6.47 19.87 -35.70
N HIS A 102 -7.46 19.33 -36.42
CA HIS A 102 -7.81 19.75 -37.78
C HIS A 102 -6.62 19.66 -38.76
N TYR A 103 -5.68 18.74 -38.50
CA TYR A 103 -4.55 18.47 -39.38
C TYR A 103 -5.04 17.85 -40.70
N PRO A 104 -4.48 18.23 -41.86
CA PRO A 104 -3.31 19.09 -42.07
C PRO A 104 -3.64 20.58 -42.26
N PHE A 105 -4.90 21.00 -42.08
CA PHE A 105 -5.33 22.36 -42.39
C PHE A 105 -4.88 23.38 -41.35
N GLU A 106 -4.88 22.99 -40.08
CA GLU A 106 -4.54 23.83 -38.94
C GLU A 106 -3.67 23.05 -37.92
N ASN A 107 -3.09 23.78 -36.96
CA ASN A 107 -2.36 23.24 -35.81
C ASN A 107 -1.24 22.23 -36.13
N LYS A 108 -0.61 22.36 -37.31
CA LYS A 108 0.44 21.45 -37.78
C LYS A 108 1.59 21.30 -36.78
N GLU A 109 2.15 22.41 -36.31
CA GLU A 109 3.27 22.39 -35.36
C GLU A 109 2.88 21.75 -34.02
N HIS A 110 1.65 21.96 -33.57
CA HIS A 110 1.12 21.33 -32.36
C HIS A 110 1.04 19.81 -32.55
N PHE A 111 0.41 19.33 -33.61
CA PHE A 111 0.33 17.91 -33.91
C PHE A 111 1.72 17.28 -34.02
N GLU A 112 2.63 17.87 -34.80
CA GLU A 112 3.97 17.32 -35.04
C GLU A 112 4.84 17.30 -33.77
N LYS A 113 4.60 18.22 -32.82
CA LYS A 113 5.30 18.26 -31.54
C LYS A 113 4.82 17.18 -30.56
N TYR A 114 3.52 16.90 -30.53
CA TYR A 114 2.90 15.99 -29.55
C TYR A 114 2.62 14.58 -30.11
N PHE A 115 2.84 14.36 -31.40
CA PHE A 115 2.75 13.05 -32.03
C PHE A 115 4.16 12.43 -32.25
N PRO A 116 4.43 11.22 -31.74
CA PRO A 116 3.51 10.29 -31.09
C PRO A 116 3.25 10.58 -29.60
N ALA A 117 2.06 10.20 -29.12
CA ALA A 117 1.68 10.38 -27.72
C ALA A 117 2.61 9.62 -26.76
N ASP A 118 2.94 10.18 -25.61
CA ASP A 118 3.82 9.52 -24.64
C ASP A 118 3.16 8.33 -23.94
N PHE A 119 1.85 8.41 -23.66
CA PHE A 119 1.11 7.41 -22.87
C PHE A 119 -0.37 7.35 -23.25
N ILE A 120 -0.92 6.13 -23.28
CA ILE A 120 -2.37 5.86 -23.30
C ILE A 120 -2.70 4.71 -22.33
N ALA A 121 -3.94 4.62 -21.86
CA ALA A 121 -4.40 3.48 -21.08
C ALA A 121 -5.87 3.16 -21.33
N GLU A 122 -6.16 1.93 -21.75
CA GLU A 122 -7.52 1.46 -22.02
C GLU A 122 -7.67 -0.04 -21.72
N GLY A 123 -8.90 -0.54 -21.82
CA GLY A 123 -9.23 -1.95 -21.59
C GLY A 123 -8.58 -2.94 -22.58
N LEU A 124 -8.46 -4.19 -22.14
CA LEU A 124 -7.88 -5.31 -22.91
C LEU A 124 -8.56 -5.54 -24.26
N ASP A 125 -9.84 -5.23 -24.35
CA ASP A 125 -10.64 -5.27 -25.58
C ASP A 125 -10.13 -4.31 -26.66
N GLN A 126 -9.44 -3.22 -26.29
CA GLN A 126 -8.86 -2.27 -27.24
C GLN A 126 -7.69 -2.82 -28.06
N THR A 127 -7.16 -3.99 -27.69
CA THR A 127 -6.23 -4.76 -28.55
C THR A 127 -6.85 -5.23 -29.87
N ARG A 128 -8.17 -5.10 -30.03
CA ARG A 128 -8.92 -5.36 -31.27
C ARG A 128 -9.73 -4.15 -31.74
N GLY A 129 -9.62 -3.03 -31.05
CA GLY A 129 -10.35 -1.80 -31.32
C GLY A 129 -9.38 -0.64 -31.52
N TRP A 130 -9.39 0.30 -30.59
CA TRP A 130 -8.70 1.57 -30.72
C TRP A 130 -7.18 1.45 -30.89
N PHE A 131 -6.51 0.58 -30.12
CA PHE A 131 -5.05 0.40 -30.25
C PHE A 131 -4.65 -0.05 -31.64
N TYR A 132 -5.46 -0.90 -32.27
CA TYR A 132 -5.20 -1.33 -33.63
C TYR A 132 -5.34 -0.19 -34.62
N THR A 133 -6.47 0.51 -34.63
CA THR A 133 -6.73 1.48 -35.68
C THR A 133 -5.85 2.71 -35.54
N LEU A 134 -5.48 3.08 -34.32
CA LEU A 134 -4.39 4.02 -34.06
C LEU A 134 -3.10 3.60 -34.77
N ILE A 135 -2.65 2.36 -34.56
CA ILE A 135 -1.39 1.87 -35.16
C ILE A 135 -1.49 1.77 -36.68
N VAL A 136 -2.58 1.22 -37.22
CA VAL A 136 -2.79 1.10 -38.67
C VAL A 136 -2.72 2.46 -39.35
N LEU A 137 -3.48 3.44 -38.85
CA LEU A 137 -3.52 4.77 -39.45
C LEU A 137 -2.21 5.53 -39.23
N SER A 138 -1.61 5.42 -38.05
CA SER A 138 -0.32 6.04 -37.73
C SER A 138 0.79 5.53 -38.65
N THR A 139 0.88 4.22 -38.84
CA THR A 139 1.88 3.61 -39.72
C THR A 139 1.60 3.96 -41.18
N ALA A 140 0.35 3.84 -41.64
CA ALA A 140 0.00 4.11 -43.03
C ALA A 140 0.18 5.58 -43.45
N LEU A 141 -0.10 6.53 -42.55
CA LEU A 141 -0.09 7.96 -42.87
C LEU A 141 1.21 8.66 -42.50
N PHE A 142 1.93 8.18 -41.48
CA PHE A 142 3.07 8.90 -40.90
C PHE A 142 4.34 8.06 -40.71
N ASP A 143 4.28 6.75 -40.95
CA ASP A 143 5.37 5.79 -40.68
C ASP A 143 5.97 5.95 -39.27
N LYS A 144 5.08 6.13 -38.28
CA LYS A 144 5.43 6.32 -36.86
C LYS A 144 4.56 5.42 -35.97
N PRO A 145 4.99 5.10 -34.74
CA PRO A 145 4.08 4.53 -33.74
C PRO A 145 3.01 5.57 -33.38
N ALA A 146 1.82 5.13 -32.97
CA ALA A 146 0.76 6.06 -32.54
C ALA A 146 1.00 6.61 -31.11
N PHE A 147 1.68 5.81 -30.28
CA PHE A 147 1.97 6.10 -28.88
C PHE A 147 3.26 5.38 -28.46
N LYS A 148 3.95 5.88 -27.44
CA LYS A 148 5.21 5.33 -26.92
C LYS A 148 4.98 4.28 -25.82
N ASN A 149 4.04 4.55 -24.89
CA ASN A 149 3.70 3.67 -23.78
C ASN A 149 2.20 3.37 -23.74
N VAL A 150 1.84 2.15 -23.33
CA VAL A 150 0.45 1.73 -23.14
C VAL A 150 0.30 0.88 -21.89
N VAL A 151 -0.66 1.23 -21.03
CA VAL A 151 -1.15 0.35 -19.96
C VAL A 151 -2.46 -0.28 -20.42
N VAL A 152 -2.50 -1.61 -20.41
CA VAL A 152 -3.70 -2.36 -20.79
C VAL A 152 -4.41 -2.84 -19.52
N ASN A 153 -5.60 -2.30 -19.29
CA ASN A 153 -6.42 -2.66 -18.13
C ASN A 153 -7.22 -3.94 -18.41
N GLY A 154 -7.36 -4.81 -17.41
CA GLY A 154 -8.23 -5.98 -17.47
C GLY A 154 -9.70 -5.62 -17.25
N LEU A 155 -10.55 -6.62 -17.00
CA LEU A 155 -11.97 -6.38 -16.82
C LEU A 155 -12.34 -6.32 -15.34
N VAL A 156 -13.12 -5.30 -14.98
CA VAL A 156 -13.80 -5.27 -13.69
C VAL A 156 -15.07 -6.12 -13.80
N LEU A 157 -15.13 -7.16 -12.97
CA LEU A 157 -16.21 -8.14 -12.88
C LEU A 157 -17.03 -7.89 -11.61
N ALA A 158 -18.27 -8.35 -11.61
CA ALA A 158 -19.06 -8.46 -10.40
C ALA A 158 -18.37 -9.36 -9.36
N SER A 159 -18.78 -9.27 -8.10
CA SER A 159 -18.20 -10.05 -6.99
C SER A 159 -18.27 -11.57 -7.22
N ASP A 160 -19.27 -12.03 -7.98
CA ASP A 160 -19.46 -13.43 -8.39
C ASP A 160 -18.65 -13.84 -9.64
N GLY A 161 -17.87 -12.93 -10.22
CA GLY A 161 -17.04 -13.16 -11.41
C GLY A 161 -17.77 -13.02 -12.75
N ARG A 162 -19.05 -12.65 -12.77
CA ARG A 162 -19.76 -12.36 -14.03
C ARG A 162 -19.42 -10.95 -14.53
N LYS A 163 -19.57 -10.73 -15.84
CA LYS A 163 -19.47 -9.38 -16.41
C LYS A 163 -20.54 -8.47 -15.79
N MET A 164 -20.14 -7.27 -15.43
CA MET A 164 -21.06 -6.25 -14.94
C MET A 164 -22.05 -5.86 -16.05
N SER A 165 -23.33 -5.70 -15.68
CA SER A 165 -24.37 -5.31 -16.63
C SER A 165 -25.42 -4.43 -15.96
N LYS A 166 -25.73 -3.28 -16.56
CA LYS A 166 -26.82 -2.40 -16.13
C LYS A 166 -28.16 -3.16 -16.05
N ARG A 167 -28.37 -4.15 -16.93
CA ARG A 167 -29.57 -5.00 -16.94
C ARG A 167 -29.61 -5.94 -15.73
N LEU A 168 -28.47 -6.49 -15.32
CA LEU A 168 -28.38 -7.43 -14.20
C LEU A 168 -28.28 -6.74 -12.84
N LYS A 169 -27.90 -5.45 -12.80
CA LYS A 169 -27.66 -4.68 -11.57
C LYS A 169 -26.76 -5.44 -10.59
N ASN A 170 -25.75 -6.14 -11.11
CA ASN A 170 -24.87 -7.05 -10.37
C ASN A 170 -23.58 -6.36 -9.87
N TYR A 171 -23.60 -5.04 -9.72
CA TYR A 171 -22.48 -4.26 -9.22
C TYR A 171 -23.02 -3.06 -8.42
N PRO A 172 -22.31 -2.61 -7.37
CA PRO A 172 -22.70 -1.42 -6.63
C PRO A 172 -22.55 -0.18 -7.51
N ASP A 173 -23.47 0.77 -7.37
CA ASP A 173 -23.40 2.04 -8.09
C ASP A 173 -22.09 2.77 -7.74
N PRO A 174 -21.27 3.19 -8.72
CA PRO A 174 -20.07 3.97 -8.46
C PRO A 174 -20.32 5.21 -7.59
N ALA A 175 -21.47 5.88 -7.74
CA ALA A 175 -21.82 7.04 -6.92
C ALA A 175 -21.96 6.66 -5.44
N TYR A 176 -22.66 5.56 -5.15
CA TYR A 176 -22.80 5.04 -3.79
C TYR A 176 -21.44 4.70 -3.15
N ILE A 177 -20.52 4.09 -3.91
CA ILE A 177 -19.18 3.77 -3.41
C ILE A 177 -18.40 5.04 -3.06
N ILE A 178 -18.45 6.06 -3.93
CA ILE A 178 -17.76 7.34 -3.71
C ILE A 178 -18.36 8.08 -2.52
N ASP A 179 -19.68 8.15 -2.41
CA ASP A 179 -20.36 8.87 -1.32
C ASP A 179 -20.16 8.19 0.04
N THR A 180 -19.99 6.87 0.06
CA THR A 180 -19.83 6.08 1.31
C THR A 180 -18.37 5.98 1.76
N TYR A 181 -17.43 5.79 0.82
CA TYR A 181 -16.03 5.47 1.14
C TYR A 181 -15.01 6.50 0.64
N GLY A 182 -15.44 7.45 -0.20
CA GLY A 182 -14.57 8.44 -0.83
C GLY A 182 -13.91 7.95 -2.11
N ALA A 183 -13.63 8.90 -3.01
CA ALA A 183 -12.97 8.61 -4.29
C ALA A 183 -11.55 8.06 -4.12
N ASP A 184 -10.80 8.51 -3.10
CA ASP A 184 -9.43 8.06 -2.84
C ASP A 184 -9.35 6.57 -2.51
N ALA A 185 -10.28 6.05 -1.71
CA ALA A 185 -10.34 4.63 -1.38
C ALA A 185 -10.62 3.77 -2.62
N LEU A 186 -11.55 4.22 -3.48
CA LEU A 186 -11.86 3.55 -4.74
C LEU A 186 -10.66 3.56 -5.70
N ARG A 187 -9.97 4.70 -5.84
CA ARG A 187 -8.79 4.84 -6.70
C ARG A 187 -7.69 3.86 -6.29
N LEU A 188 -7.31 3.84 -5.01
CA LEU A 188 -6.29 2.92 -4.52
C LEU A 188 -6.71 1.45 -4.66
N TYR A 189 -7.98 1.12 -4.38
CA TYR A 189 -8.49 -0.24 -4.57
C TYR A 189 -8.32 -0.74 -6.01
N LEU A 190 -8.61 0.10 -7.00
CA LEU A 190 -8.45 -0.26 -8.40
C LEU A 190 -6.97 -0.35 -8.80
N VAL A 191 -6.13 0.58 -8.36
CA VAL A 191 -4.70 0.62 -8.72
C VAL A 191 -3.90 -0.51 -8.07
N ASP A 192 -4.22 -0.89 -6.82
CA ASP A 192 -3.56 -2.01 -6.12
C ASP A 192 -4.00 -3.39 -6.66
N SER A 193 -5.00 -3.42 -7.54
CA SER A 193 -5.56 -4.65 -8.07
C SER A 193 -4.84 -5.19 -9.31
N PRO A 194 -5.06 -6.47 -9.68
CA PRO A 194 -4.56 -7.02 -10.94
C PRO A 194 -5.11 -6.34 -12.21
N VAL A 195 -6.14 -5.48 -12.09
CA VAL A 195 -6.78 -4.84 -13.25
C VAL A 195 -5.81 -3.99 -14.05
N VAL A 196 -4.84 -3.34 -13.42
CA VAL A 196 -3.81 -2.53 -14.11
C VAL A 196 -2.74 -3.39 -14.80
N ARG A 197 -2.86 -4.72 -14.72
CA ARG A 197 -1.96 -5.71 -15.33
C ARG A 197 -2.65 -6.60 -16.38
N ALA A 198 -3.73 -6.09 -16.98
CA ALA A 198 -4.56 -6.79 -17.96
C ALA A 198 -5.28 -8.05 -17.42
N GLU A 199 -5.38 -8.20 -16.09
CA GLU A 199 -6.07 -9.31 -15.43
C GLU A 199 -7.45 -8.89 -14.89
N ASP A 200 -8.34 -9.86 -14.68
CA ASP A 200 -9.68 -9.57 -14.20
C ASP A 200 -9.69 -9.25 -12.69
N LEU A 201 -10.48 -8.25 -12.30
CA LEU A 201 -10.75 -7.90 -10.91
C LEU A 201 -12.20 -8.22 -10.57
N ARG A 202 -12.45 -9.06 -9.56
CA ARG A 202 -13.78 -9.18 -8.95
C ARG A 202 -13.98 -8.04 -7.97
N PHE A 203 -14.79 -7.05 -8.36
CA PHE A 203 -15.05 -5.88 -7.54
C PHE A 203 -15.79 -6.27 -6.26
N SER A 204 -15.30 -5.81 -5.12
CA SER A 204 -15.92 -6.00 -3.82
C SER A 204 -15.89 -4.71 -3.01
N GLU A 205 -17.05 -4.34 -2.46
CA GLU A 205 -17.21 -3.19 -1.55
C GLU A 205 -16.34 -3.36 -0.29
N ASP A 206 -16.22 -4.58 0.24
CA ASP A 206 -15.32 -4.87 1.37
C ASP A 206 -13.86 -4.59 1.02
N GLY A 207 -13.46 -4.76 -0.25
CA GLY A 207 -12.13 -4.39 -0.72
C GLY A 207 -11.86 -2.90 -0.61
N VAL A 208 -12.81 -2.06 -1.03
CA VAL A 208 -12.73 -0.59 -0.91
C VAL A 208 -12.71 -0.18 0.56
N LYS A 209 -13.57 -0.78 1.38
CA LYS A 209 -13.63 -0.55 2.83
C LYS A 209 -12.33 -0.92 3.54
N ASN A 210 -11.65 -1.98 3.09
CA ASN A 210 -10.36 -2.36 3.64
C ASN A 210 -9.29 -1.31 3.34
N ILE A 211 -9.21 -0.79 2.10
CA ILE A 211 -8.29 0.31 1.74
C ILE A 211 -8.54 1.56 2.60
N LEU A 212 -9.81 1.94 2.78
CA LEU A 212 -10.18 3.04 3.67
C LEU A 212 -9.64 2.83 5.09
N ARG A 213 -9.78 1.62 5.64
CA ARG A 213 -9.37 1.28 7.01
C ARG A 213 -7.86 1.11 7.20
N SER A 214 -7.15 0.59 6.20
CA SER A 214 -5.73 0.27 6.31
C SER A 214 -4.80 1.41 5.89
N ILE A 215 -5.27 2.34 5.04
CA ILE A 215 -4.45 3.42 4.47
C ILE A 215 -5.01 4.79 4.85
N ILE A 216 -6.24 5.09 4.41
CA ILE A 216 -6.81 6.45 4.46
C ILE A 216 -7.05 6.90 5.91
N ILE A 217 -7.72 6.07 6.73
CA ILE A 217 -8.00 6.39 8.14
C ILE A 217 -6.70 6.51 8.95
N PRO A 218 -5.73 5.58 8.87
CA PRO A 218 -4.45 5.72 9.56
C PRO A 218 -3.65 6.97 9.16
N LEU A 219 -3.62 7.31 7.87
CA LEU A 219 -3.01 8.56 7.39
C LEU A 219 -3.67 9.79 8.02
N TRP A 220 -5.01 9.85 8.02
CA TRP A 220 -5.75 10.93 8.66
C TRP A 220 -5.49 10.99 10.18
N ASN A 221 -5.39 9.84 10.84
CA ASN A 221 -5.07 9.77 12.27
C ASN A 221 -3.66 10.29 12.57
N ALA A 222 -2.68 10.04 11.71
CA ALA A 222 -1.32 10.59 11.85
C ALA A 222 -1.33 12.12 11.76
N TYR A 223 -2.04 12.67 10.77
CA TYR A 223 -2.24 14.11 10.60
C TYR A 223 -3.00 14.73 11.78
N SER A 224 -4.12 14.13 12.19
CA SER A 224 -4.92 14.60 13.32
C SER A 224 -4.13 14.58 14.63
N PHE A 225 -3.33 13.54 14.86
CA PHE A 225 -2.38 13.49 15.98
C PHE A 225 -1.44 14.69 15.94
N PHE A 226 -0.77 14.94 14.82
CA PHE A 226 0.16 16.06 14.68
C PHE A 226 -0.51 17.41 15.00
N VAL A 227 -1.64 17.72 14.33
CA VAL A 227 -2.34 19.00 14.51
C VAL A 227 -2.80 19.20 15.95
N THR A 228 -3.33 18.15 16.58
CA THR A 228 -3.82 18.23 17.96
C THR A 228 -2.71 18.66 18.92
N TYR A 229 -1.56 17.99 18.85
CA TYR A 229 -0.45 18.26 19.77
C TYR A 229 0.29 19.56 19.41
N ALA A 230 0.51 19.82 18.11
CA ALA A 230 1.13 21.05 17.64
C ALA A 230 0.35 22.30 18.10
N ASN A 231 -0.98 22.25 18.07
CA ASN A 231 -1.83 23.33 18.57
C ASN A 231 -1.74 23.52 20.09
N ILE A 232 -1.72 22.42 20.86
CA ILE A 232 -1.57 22.47 22.32
C ILE A 232 -0.25 23.16 22.69
N ASP A 233 0.83 22.80 22.01
CA ASP A 233 2.17 23.33 22.29
C ASP A 233 2.49 24.64 21.57
N LYS A 234 1.56 25.15 20.74
CA LYS A 234 1.76 26.34 19.89
C LYS A 234 3.05 26.22 19.07
N TRP A 235 3.26 25.05 18.47
CA TRP A 235 4.46 24.76 17.69
C TRP A 235 4.57 25.67 16.47
N ASP A 236 5.78 26.16 16.22
CA ASP A 236 6.10 27.05 15.11
C ASP A 236 7.00 26.34 14.09
N HIS A 237 6.52 26.26 12.85
CA HIS A 237 7.19 25.62 11.73
C HIS A 237 8.36 26.45 11.17
N SER A 238 8.53 27.71 11.57
CA SER A 238 9.63 28.59 11.10
C SER A 238 11.03 28.08 11.44
N LYS A 239 11.14 27.20 12.44
CA LYS A 239 12.39 26.59 12.91
C LYS A 239 12.57 25.18 12.32
N LEU A 240 12.59 25.04 11.01
CA LEU A 240 12.81 23.73 10.39
C LEU A 240 14.15 23.11 10.82
N ILE A 241 14.12 21.83 11.18
CA ILE A 241 15.30 21.10 11.65
C ILE A 241 16.16 20.68 10.47
N LYS A 242 17.46 20.95 10.59
CA LYS A 242 18.45 20.51 9.61
C LYS A 242 18.92 19.08 9.83
N ASN A 243 19.02 18.63 11.10
CA ASN A 243 19.45 17.28 11.47
C ASN A 243 18.84 16.87 12.82
N THR A 244 18.22 15.70 12.87
CA THR A 244 17.77 15.03 14.10
C THR A 244 18.83 14.04 14.58
N THR A 245 18.99 13.88 15.90
CA THR A 245 19.88 12.86 16.48
C THR A 245 19.15 11.56 16.81
N ASN A 246 17.81 11.61 16.94
CA ASN A 246 16.98 10.49 17.35
C ASN A 246 16.93 9.39 16.25
N LEU A 247 17.10 8.14 16.64
CA LEU A 247 17.11 6.99 15.72
C LEU A 247 15.76 6.80 14.99
N LEU A 248 14.63 6.98 15.68
CA LEU A 248 13.31 6.83 15.07
C LEU A 248 13.02 7.92 14.04
N ASP A 249 13.50 9.14 14.29
CA ASP A 249 13.35 10.24 13.34
C ASP A 249 14.20 9.99 12.08
N LYS A 250 15.45 9.56 12.24
CA LYS A 250 16.32 9.17 11.11
C LYS A 250 15.72 8.03 10.31
N TRP A 251 15.16 7.04 11.01
CA TRP A 251 14.54 5.89 10.38
C TRP A 251 13.31 6.27 9.55
N ILE A 252 12.37 7.04 10.10
CA ILE A 252 11.15 7.39 9.34
C ILE A 252 11.47 8.30 8.14
N ILE A 253 12.49 9.15 8.24
CA ILE A 253 13.01 9.95 7.11
C ILE A 253 13.65 9.05 6.06
N SER A 254 14.46 8.06 6.46
CA SER A 254 15.03 7.07 5.56
C SER A 254 13.94 6.27 4.84
N SER A 255 12.96 5.76 5.60
CA SER A 255 11.82 5.02 5.06
C SER A 255 10.99 5.85 4.08
N LEU A 256 10.87 7.17 4.32
CA LEU A 256 10.23 8.09 3.37
C LEU A 256 11.05 8.24 2.09
N ALA A 257 12.38 8.34 2.19
CA ALA A 257 13.25 8.39 1.01
C ALA A 257 13.17 7.09 0.18
N THR A 258 13.12 5.92 0.85
CA THR A 258 12.86 4.63 0.19
C THR A 258 11.47 4.60 -0.46
N LEU A 259 10.42 5.10 0.22
CA LEU A 259 9.09 5.23 -0.36
C LEU A 259 9.10 6.06 -1.65
N VAL A 260 9.74 7.24 -1.63
CA VAL A 260 9.84 8.10 -2.82
C VAL A 260 10.55 7.37 -3.96
N GLU A 261 11.64 6.63 -3.67
CA GLU A 261 12.39 5.89 -4.68
C GLU A 261 11.56 4.75 -5.30
N ASP A 262 10.87 3.97 -4.47
CA ASP A 262 10.06 2.84 -4.92
C ASP A 262 8.88 3.32 -5.77
N VAL A 263 8.18 4.38 -5.35
CA VAL A 263 7.06 4.98 -6.08
C VAL A 263 7.55 5.55 -7.41
N THR A 264 8.65 6.31 -7.40
CA THR A 264 9.23 6.92 -8.61
C THR A 264 9.62 5.83 -9.61
N THR A 265 10.37 4.83 -9.15
CA THR A 265 10.82 3.71 -9.99
C THR A 265 9.64 2.95 -10.59
N ALA A 266 8.58 2.73 -9.82
CA ALA A 266 7.39 2.05 -10.31
C ALA A 266 6.63 2.91 -11.34
N MET A 267 6.46 4.22 -11.08
CA MET A 267 5.79 5.15 -11.99
C MET A 267 6.54 5.35 -13.31
N ASP A 268 7.87 5.46 -13.27
CA ASP A 268 8.73 5.55 -14.47
C ASP A 268 8.60 4.31 -15.36
N ASN A 269 8.30 3.15 -14.76
CA ASN A 269 8.05 1.90 -15.45
C ASN A 269 6.55 1.65 -15.76
N TYR A 270 5.67 2.62 -15.49
CA TYR A 270 4.21 2.50 -15.62
C TYR A 270 3.61 1.31 -14.84
N ASP A 271 4.27 0.85 -13.76
CA ASP A 271 3.84 -0.25 -12.90
C ASP A 271 3.03 0.30 -11.71
N LEU A 272 1.79 0.71 -12.00
CA LEU A 272 0.91 1.37 -11.03
C LEU A 272 0.65 0.52 -9.78
N GLN A 273 0.58 -0.81 -9.93
CA GLN A 273 0.37 -1.71 -8.81
C GLN A 273 1.59 -1.72 -7.86
N LYS A 274 2.82 -1.73 -8.39
CA LYS A 274 4.01 -1.61 -7.55
C LYS A 274 4.15 -0.22 -6.93
N ALA A 275 3.64 0.83 -7.57
CA ALA A 275 3.72 2.20 -7.04
C ALA A 275 2.91 2.39 -5.75
N VAL A 276 1.78 1.68 -5.58
CA VAL A 276 0.91 1.86 -4.40
C VAL A 276 1.23 0.91 -3.24
N LYS A 277 1.85 -0.25 -3.51
CA LYS A 277 2.20 -1.24 -2.47
C LYS A 277 3.02 -0.67 -1.30
N PRO A 278 4.05 0.17 -1.54
CA PRO A 278 4.83 0.78 -0.47
C PRO A 278 4.02 1.61 0.53
N PHE A 279 2.86 2.16 0.14
CA PHE A 279 2.04 2.99 1.04
C PHE A 279 1.56 2.23 2.27
N VAL A 280 1.19 0.94 2.12
CA VAL A 280 0.71 0.13 3.24
C VAL A 280 1.78 0.02 4.32
N THR A 281 2.99 -0.37 3.93
CA THR A 281 4.12 -0.51 4.85
C THR A 281 4.52 0.84 5.45
N PHE A 282 4.61 1.89 4.64
CA PHE A 282 5.02 3.20 5.16
C PHE A 282 4.01 3.78 6.15
N ILE A 283 2.71 3.67 5.88
CA ILE A 283 1.66 4.17 6.78
C ILE A 283 1.63 3.36 8.09
N ASP A 284 1.84 2.04 8.03
CA ASP A 284 2.03 1.21 9.23
C ASP A 284 3.25 1.66 10.04
N ASN A 285 4.40 1.88 9.37
CA ASN A 285 5.62 2.40 9.99
C ASN A 285 5.40 3.77 10.64
N LEU A 286 4.71 4.68 9.95
CA LEU A 286 4.41 6.01 10.48
C LEU A 286 3.51 5.93 11.72
N THR A 287 2.42 5.18 11.65
CA THR A 287 1.36 5.20 12.68
C THR A 287 1.64 4.24 13.85
N ASN A 288 1.92 2.98 13.54
CA ASN A 288 2.04 1.93 14.53
C ASN A 288 3.45 1.84 15.11
N TRP A 289 4.45 2.45 14.47
CA TRP A 289 5.82 2.44 14.99
C TRP A 289 6.28 3.85 15.35
N TYR A 290 6.50 4.73 14.38
CA TYR A 290 7.07 6.05 14.63
C TYR A 290 6.23 6.88 15.62
N ILE A 291 4.95 7.12 15.31
CA ILE A 291 4.06 7.92 16.17
C ILE A 291 3.85 7.21 17.51
N ARG A 292 3.50 5.91 17.51
CA ARG A 292 3.23 5.16 18.75
C ARG A 292 4.41 5.23 19.73
N ARG A 293 5.63 5.02 19.23
CA ARG A 293 6.88 5.03 20.01
C ARG A 293 7.28 6.45 20.41
N SER A 294 6.95 7.44 19.59
CA SER A 294 7.30 8.84 19.85
C SER A 294 6.26 9.61 20.66
N ARG A 295 5.09 9.05 21.00
CA ARG A 295 4.00 9.76 21.70
C ARG A 295 4.46 10.51 22.96
N ARG A 296 5.37 9.93 23.75
CA ARG A 296 5.91 10.56 24.96
C ARG A 296 6.65 11.87 24.65
N ARG A 297 7.35 11.92 23.51
CA ARG A 297 8.09 13.12 23.04
C ARG A 297 7.14 14.28 22.75
N PHE A 298 5.91 14.00 22.31
CA PHE A 298 4.86 15.01 22.10
C PHE A 298 4.13 15.43 23.39
N TRP A 299 4.08 14.55 24.41
CA TRP A 299 3.31 14.75 25.64
C TRP A 299 4.10 15.37 26.80
N LYS A 300 5.17 14.67 27.21
CA LYS A 300 6.02 14.97 28.37
C LYS A 300 7.45 14.91 27.87
N SER A 301 7.99 16.01 27.36
CA SER A 301 9.43 16.08 27.20
C SER A 301 10.01 16.82 28.41
N GLN A 302 11.04 16.22 29.01
CA GLN A 302 11.96 16.93 29.90
C GLN A 302 12.98 17.75 29.08
N ASN A 303 12.97 17.56 27.75
CA ASN A 303 13.86 18.17 26.79
C ASN A 303 13.04 18.79 25.66
N ASP A 304 12.92 20.12 25.67
CA ASP A 304 12.17 20.88 24.66
C ASP A 304 12.77 20.70 23.25
N GLU A 305 14.09 20.45 23.14
CA GLU A 305 14.75 20.24 21.87
C GLU A 305 14.34 18.91 21.21
N ASP A 306 14.27 17.81 21.96
CA ASP A 306 13.84 16.51 21.42
C ASP A 306 12.37 16.53 20.97
N LYS A 307 11.51 17.20 21.72
CA LYS A 307 10.10 17.42 21.35
C LYS A 307 9.99 18.25 20.07
N PHE A 308 10.78 19.30 19.97
CA PHE A 308 10.87 20.12 18.78
C PHE A 308 11.35 19.29 17.57
N GLN A 309 12.33 18.40 17.77
CA GLN A 309 12.79 17.41 16.79
C GLN A 309 11.68 16.49 16.29
N ALA A 310 10.89 15.92 17.20
CA ALA A 310 9.76 15.06 16.86
C ALA A 310 8.71 15.78 16.00
N TYR A 311 8.35 17.03 16.36
CA TYR A 311 7.41 17.83 15.56
C TYR A 311 7.94 18.13 14.16
N GLY A 312 9.17 18.61 14.04
CA GLY A 312 9.74 18.93 12.73
C GLY A 312 9.84 17.71 11.81
N THR A 313 10.22 16.55 12.35
CA THR A 313 10.24 15.31 11.57
C THR A 313 8.84 14.90 11.13
N LEU A 314 7.85 14.87 12.04
CA LEU A 314 6.48 14.47 11.68
C LEU A 314 5.83 15.43 10.68
N TYR A 315 6.02 16.74 10.86
CA TYR A 315 5.59 17.78 9.91
C TYR A 315 6.15 17.53 8.51
N ARG A 316 7.48 17.35 8.42
CA ARG A 316 8.17 17.08 7.16
C ARG A 316 7.66 15.80 6.50
N VAL A 317 7.50 14.73 7.27
CA VAL A 317 7.00 13.45 6.77
C VAL A 317 5.58 13.59 6.20
N LEU A 318 4.67 14.26 6.91
CA LEU A 318 3.29 14.46 6.43
C LEU A 318 3.24 15.33 5.17
N LEU A 319 4.05 16.38 5.09
CA LEU A 319 4.10 17.27 3.93
C LEU A 319 4.63 16.56 2.68
N GLU A 320 5.76 15.85 2.80
CA GLU A 320 6.34 15.08 1.68
C GLU A 320 5.47 13.90 1.29
N LEU A 321 4.91 13.17 2.26
CA LEU A 321 3.97 12.08 1.99
C LEU A 321 2.74 12.58 1.21
N SER A 322 2.22 13.76 1.54
CA SER A 322 1.10 14.36 0.80
C SER A 322 1.43 14.54 -0.68
N LYS A 323 2.66 14.98 -1.00
CA LYS A 323 3.14 15.13 -2.38
C LYS A 323 3.28 13.78 -3.10
N VAL A 324 3.90 12.78 -2.46
CA VAL A 324 4.06 11.43 -3.03
C VAL A 324 2.70 10.78 -3.29
N CYS A 325 1.74 10.95 -2.38
CA CYS A 325 0.42 10.35 -2.47
C CYS A 325 -0.52 11.08 -3.46
N ALA A 326 -0.26 12.35 -3.81
CA ALA A 326 -1.17 13.20 -4.57
C ALA A 326 -1.64 12.62 -5.93
N PRO A 327 -0.81 11.91 -6.73
CA PRO A 327 -1.29 11.27 -7.97
C PRO A 327 -2.32 10.15 -7.73
N PHE A 328 -2.29 9.52 -6.55
CA PHE A 328 -3.09 8.35 -6.22
C PHE A 328 -4.34 8.71 -5.41
N VAL A 329 -4.18 9.54 -4.37
CA VAL A 329 -5.22 9.96 -3.43
C VAL A 329 -5.30 11.49 -3.33
N PRO A 330 -5.73 12.16 -4.42
CA PRO A 330 -5.62 13.61 -4.54
C PRO A 330 -6.37 14.38 -3.44
N PHE A 331 -7.52 13.87 -2.97
CA PHE A 331 -8.37 14.66 -2.07
C PHE A 331 -7.81 14.70 -0.64
N ILE A 332 -7.39 13.58 -0.07
CA ILE A 332 -6.78 13.57 1.26
C ILE A 332 -5.40 14.24 1.26
N SER A 333 -4.60 14.05 0.20
CA SER A 333 -3.32 14.73 0.02
C SER A 333 -3.48 16.25 0.00
N GLU A 334 -4.46 16.77 -0.75
CA GLU A 334 -4.75 18.19 -0.82
C GLU A 334 -5.20 18.75 0.54
N ASN A 335 -6.09 18.04 1.24
CA ASN A 335 -6.58 18.50 2.54
C ASN A 335 -5.47 18.58 3.59
N ILE A 336 -4.61 17.56 3.68
CA ILE A 336 -3.48 17.55 4.61
C ILE A 336 -2.49 18.66 4.22
N TYR A 337 -2.10 18.72 2.94
CA TYR A 337 -1.14 19.71 2.45
C TYR A 337 -1.62 21.15 2.70
N ARG A 338 -2.87 21.48 2.36
CA ARG A 338 -3.40 22.84 2.51
C ARG A 338 -3.44 23.32 3.96
N ASN A 339 -3.59 22.41 4.92
CA ASN A 339 -3.54 22.75 6.33
C ASN A 339 -2.11 22.95 6.82
N LEU A 340 -1.18 22.12 6.35
CA LEU A 340 0.21 22.13 6.80
C LEU A 340 1.07 23.20 6.10
N ARG A 341 0.74 23.58 4.86
CA ARG A 341 1.54 24.54 4.08
C ARG A 341 1.63 25.90 4.75
N ASP A 342 2.75 26.58 4.51
CA ASP A 342 2.89 28.00 4.77
C ASP A 342 2.58 28.85 3.53
N GLU A 343 2.56 30.18 3.70
CA GLU A 343 2.24 31.13 2.62
C GLU A 343 3.29 31.16 1.49
N THR A 344 4.51 30.68 1.74
CA THR A 344 5.60 30.64 0.73
C THR A 344 5.52 29.40 -0.16
N MET A 345 4.75 28.39 0.26
CA MET A 345 4.53 27.17 -0.50
C MET A 345 3.37 27.32 -1.51
N PRO A 346 3.37 26.53 -2.61
CA PRO A 346 2.26 26.50 -3.55
C PRO A 346 0.88 26.34 -2.89
N GLU A 347 -0.18 26.87 -3.49
CA GLU A 347 -1.51 26.88 -2.88
C GLU A 347 -2.18 25.49 -2.82
N SER A 348 -1.74 24.56 -3.66
CA SER A 348 -2.23 23.18 -3.77
C SER A 348 -1.05 22.21 -3.89
N VAL A 349 -1.23 20.98 -3.38
CA VAL A 349 -0.23 19.92 -3.52
C VAL A 349 0.00 19.58 -5.00
N HIS A 350 -1.02 19.80 -5.85
CA HIS A 350 -0.97 19.55 -7.28
C HIS A 350 -0.15 20.59 -8.07
N PHE A 351 0.31 21.66 -7.39
CA PHE A 351 1.24 22.63 -7.94
C PHE A 351 2.66 22.46 -7.39
N CYS A 352 2.90 21.42 -6.58
CA CYS A 352 4.24 21.06 -6.12
C CYS A 352 4.96 20.20 -7.14
N ASP A 353 6.29 20.33 -7.18
CA ASP A 353 7.15 19.33 -7.80
C ASP A 353 7.00 17.98 -7.08
N PHE A 354 7.06 16.90 -7.86
CA PHE A 354 7.11 15.56 -7.27
C PHE A 354 8.44 15.39 -6.48
N PRO A 355 8.43 14.78 -5.29
CA PRO A 355 9.63 14.68 -4.47
C PRO A 355 10.76 13.93 -5.17
N ILE A 356 11.98 14.44 -5.04
CA ILE A 356 13.20 13.79 -5.55
C ILE A 356 13.91 13.09 -4.39
N VAL A 357 14.31 11.84 -4.60
CA VAL A 357 15.01 11.04 -3.58
C VAL A 357 16.31 11.72 -3.15
N ASN A 358 16.40 12.06 -1.86
CA ASN A 358 17.65 12.50 -1.26
C ASN A 358 18.45 11.29 -0.77
N LYS A 359 19.43 10.83 -1.57
CA LYS A 359 20.25 9.66 -1.25
C LYS A 359 21.03 9.77 0.07
N LYS A 360 21.28 10.99 0.59
CA LYS A 360 21.97 11.19 1.88
C LYS A 360 21.10 10.86 3.08
N GLU A 361 19.79 10.80 2.89
CA GLU A 361 18.82 10.50 3.95
C GLU A 361 18.46 9.02 4.00
N LYS A 362 18.82 8.25 2.96
CA LYS A 362 18.73 6.79 2.99
C LYS A 362 19.78 6.20 3.91
N ASN A 363 19.32 5.29 4.76
CA ASN A 363 20.09 4.48 5.68
C ASN A 363 19.51 3.06 5.70
N PRO A 364 19.84 2.23 4.70
CA PRO A 364 19.33 0.86 4.58
C PRO A 364 19.67 -0.02 5.79
N GLU A 365 20.80 0.22 6.45
CA GLU A 365 21.20 -0.49 7.66
C GLU A 365 20.23 -0.19 8.81
N LEU A 366 19.82 1.07 8.99
CA LEU A 366 18.83 1.47 9.99
C LEU A 366 17.42 0.97 9.67
N GLU A 367 17.04 0.96 8.39
CA GLU A 367 15.77 0.35 7.94
C GLU A 367 15.75 -1.15 8.28
N SER A 368 16.82 -1.87 7.95
CA SER A 368 16.97 -3.30 8.28
C SER A 368 16.97 -3.56 9.80
N LEU A 369 17.64 -2.71 10.59
CA LEU A 369 17.60 -2.78 12.05
C LEU A 369 16.16 -2.63 12.57
N MET A 370 15.41 -1.69 12.03
CA MET A 370 14.01 -1.50 12.40
C MET A 370 13.14 -2.66 11.96
N ASP A 371 13.29 -3.20 10.76
CA ASP A 371 12.56 -4.39 10.31
C ASP A 371 12.80 -5.58 11.23
N ASN A 372 14.04 -5.81 11.66
CA ASN A 372 14.39 -6.84 12.64
C ASN A 372 13.76 -6.57 14.01
N THR A 373 13.75 -5.32 14.46
CA THR A 373 13.09 -4.90 15.71
C THR A 373 11.58 -5.17 15.67
N ILE A 374 10.93 -4.81 14.56
CA ILE A 374 9.52 -5.05 14.30
C ILE A 374 9.22 -6.55 14.31
N MET A 375 10.08 -7.36 13.68
CA MET A 375 9.98 -8.81 13.63
C MET A 375 10.01 -9.44 15.03
N VAL A 376 11.01 -9.07 15.83
CA VAL A 376 11.17 -9.57 17.20
C VAL A 376 9.98 -9.21 18.10
N VAL A 377 9.45 -7.99 17.96
CA VAL A 377 8.23 -7.57 18.67
C VAL A 377 7.02 -8.37 18.18
N LYS A 378 6.88 -8.62 16.87
CA LYS A 378 5.79 -9.45 16.33
C LYS A 378 5.84 -10.86 16.91
N LEU A 379 7.01 -11.49 17.00
CA LEU A 379 7.20 -12.79 17.65
C LEU A 379 6.78 -12.76 19.13
N GLY A 380 7.22 -11.77 19.90
CA GLY A 380 6.81 -11.61 21.29
C GLY A 380 5.31 -11.40 21.48
N ARG A 381 4.67 -10.61 20.61
CA ARG A 381 3.20 -10.41 20.61
C ARG A 381 2.45 -11.67 20.21
N SER A 382 2.97 -12.44 19.26
CA SER A 382 2.39 -13.72 18.85
C SER A 382 2.38 -14.69 20.02
N LEU A 383 3.52 -14.86 20.70
CA LEU A 383 3.63 -15.70 21.90
C LEU A 383 2.65 -15.28 22.98
N ARG A 384 2.51 -13.98 23.20
CA ARG A 384 1.55 -13.46 24.16
C ARG A 384 0.11 -13.80 23.80
N THR A 385 -0.24 -13.71 22.52
CA THR A 385 -1.59 -14.04 22.04
C THR A 385 -1.87 -15.53 22.13
N GLU A 386 -0.91 -16.37 21.73
CA GLU A 386 -1.03 -17.84 21.73
C GLU A 386 -1.17 -18.42 23.15
N HIS A 387 -0.60 -17.74 24.14
CA HIS A 387 -0.59 -18.18 25.54
C HIS A 387 -1.46 -17.32 26.47
N ASP A 388 -2.39 -16.53 25.92
CA ASP A 388 -3.34 -15.67 26.66
C ASP A 388 -2.66 -14.70 27.66
N LEU A 389 -1.43 -14.27 27.35
CA LEU A 389 -0.67 -13.31 28.15
C LEU A 389 -0.99 -11.89 27.69
N LYS A 390 -1.76 -11.15 28.49
CA LYS A 390 -2.12 -9.76 28.18
C LYS A 390 -0.89 -8.87 28.02
N ILE A 391 -0.86 -8.01 26.99
CA ILE A 391 0.28 -7.11 26.76
C ILE A 391 0.56 -6.19 27.97
N ARG A 392 -0.50 -5.76 28.67
CA ARG A 392 -0.39 -4.89 29.84
C ARG A 392 0.15 -5.61 31.09
N GLN A 393 0.14 -6.95 31.11
CA GLN A 393 0.78 -7.76 32.15
C GLN A 393 2.29 -7.80 31.87
N PRO A 394 3.14 -7.14 32.67
CA PRO A 394 4.57 -7.18 32.45
C PRO A 394 5.10 -8.59 32.68
N LEU A 395 6.13 -8.97 31.93
CA LEU A 395 6.85 -10.23 32.12
C LEU A 395 8.29 -9.93 32.54
N SER A 396 8.90 -10.86 33.28
CA SER A 396 10.26 -10.73 33.80
C SER A 396 11.27 -10.66 32.67
N ILE A 397 11.34 -11.71 31.86
CA ILE A 397 12.45 -11.94 30.95
C ILE A 397 11.93 -12.30 29.55
N MET A 398 12.52 -11.65 28.56
CA MET A 398 12.51 -12.08 27.17
C MET A 398 13.90 -12.56 26.79
N ARG A 399 13.97 -13.66 26.05
CA ARG A 399 15.21 -14.19 25.49
C ARG A 399 15.19 -14.03 23.99
N ILE A 400 16.25 -13.51 23.42
CA ILE A 400 16.40 -13.36 21.98
C ILE A 400 17.66 -14.09 21.59
N ALA A 401 17.54 -15.09 20.71
CA ALA A 401 18.68 -15.69 20.06
C ALA A 401 18.73 -15.35 18.58
N CYS A 402 19.93 -15.00 18.13
CA CYS A 402 20.32 -14.91 16.73
C CYS A 402 21.79 -15.26 16.63
N ARG A 403 22.13 -16.10 15.65
CA ARG A 403 23.50 -16.57 15.44
C ARG A 403 24.37 -15.54 14.74
N ASP A 404 23.77 -14.64 13.96
CA ASP A 404 24.48 -13.49 13.40
C ASP A 404 24.82 -12.51 14.53
N ALA A 405 26.11 -12.44 14.87
CA ALA A 405 26.61 -11.58 15.92
C ALA A 405 26.47 -10.09 15.60
N HIS A 406 26.55 -9.70 14.32
CA HIS A 406 26.37 -8.31 13.91
C HIS A 406 24.90 -7.90 14.01
N ALA A 407 23.98 -8.75 13.53
CA ALA A 407 22.55 -8.48 13.64
C ALA A 407 22.10 -8.41 15.11
N LEU A 408 22.57 -9.34 15.96
CA LEU A 408 22.24 -9.34 17.39
C LEU A 408 22.81 -8.11 18.10
N ALA A 409 24.02 -7.67 17.75
CA ALA A 409 24.63 -6.47 18.32
C ALA A 409 23.85 -5.20 17.93
N ALA A 410 23.45 -5.07 16.67
CA ALA A 410 22.64 -3.94 16.21
C ALA A 410 21.27 -3.92 16.91
N LEU A 411 20.60 -5.08 17.04
CA LEU A 411 19.30 -5.17 17.70
C LEU A 411 19.32 -4.70 19.17
N LYS A 412 20.45 -4.88 19.87
CA LYS A 412 20.61 -4.39 21.25
C LYS A 412 20.47 -2.88 21.37
N GLU A 413 20.78 -2.11 20.31
CA GLU A 413 20.55 -0.66 20.30
C GLU A 413 19.05 -0.31 20.39
N MET A 414 18.17 -1.27 20.09
CA MET A 414 16.71 -1.16 20.14
C MET A 414 16.09 -1.86 21.37
N GLU A 415 16.89 -2.24 22.36
CA GLU A 415 16.46 -2.98 23.56
C GLU A 415 15.30 -2.28 24.28
N ASP A 416 15.46 -0.99 24.60
CA ASP A 416 14.42 -0.20 25.26
C ASP A 416 13.12 -0.20 24.44
N ALA A 417 13.25 -0.15 23.11
CA ALA A 417 12.10 -0.14 22.24
C ALA A 417 11.32 -1.46 22.26
N ILE A 418 12.04 -2.58 22.25
CA ILE A 418 11.46 -3.92 22.34
C ILE A 418 10.85 -4.14 23.73
N ALA A 419 11.59 -3.78 24.78
CA ALA A 419 11.18 -3.98 26.17
C ALA A 419 9.92 -3.19 26.53
N GLU A 420 9.83 -1.93 26.13
CA GLU A 420 8.63 -1.11 26.36
C GLU A 420 7.44 -1.63 25.55
N GLU A 421 7.64 -2.00 24.29
CA GLU A 421 6.56 -2.45 23.40
C GLU A 421 5.96 -3.78 23.84
N LEU A 422 6.80 -4.65 24.41
CA LEU A 422 6.41 -5.93 24.98
C LEU A 422 6.29 -5.89 26.50
N ASN A 423 6.33 -4.74 27.18
CA ASN A 423 6.32 -4.65 28.65
C ASN A 423 7.16 -5.76 29.33
N ILE A 424 8.43 -5.86 28.95
CA ILE A 424 9.41 -6.82 29.48
C ILE A 424 10.38 -6.09 30.41
N LYS A 425 10.76 -6.71 31.53
CA LYS A 425 11.71 -6.11 32.48
C LYS A 425 13.16 -6.26 32.06
N GLN A 426 13.53 -7.39 31.46
CA GLN A 426 14.89 -7.67 31.04
C GLN A 426 14.90 -8.45 29.72
N ILE A 427 15.80 -8.07 28.81
CA ILE A 427 16.08 -8.84 27.59
C ILE A 427 17.43 -9.53 27.73
N ILE A 428 17.47 -10.83 27.47
CA ILE A 428 18.69 -11.63 27.50
C ILE A 428 18.99 -12.12 26.09
N TYR A 429 20.15 -11.72 25.57
CA TYR A 429 20.60 -12.07 24.23
C TYR A 429 21.52 -13.27 24.26
N SER A 430 21.37 -14.17 23.29
CA SER A 430 22.22 -15.34 23.13
C SER A 430 22.54 -15.58 21.65
N HIS A 431 23.69 -16.20 21.37
CA HIS A 431 23.95 -16.79 20.05
C HIS A 431 23.42 -18.23 19.94
N ASP A 432 23.00 -18.79 21.08
CA ASP A 432 22.55 -20.16 21.20
C ASP A 432 21.16 -20.24 21.85
N GLU A 433 20.22 -20.80 21.09
CA GLU A 433 18.84 -21.04 21.54
C GLU A 433 18.69 -22.26 22.46
N THR A 434 19.70 -23.14 22.54
CA THR A 434 19.64 -24.36 23.36
C THR A 434 19.48 -24.09 24.85
N SER A 435 19.75 -22.86 25.30
CA SER A 435 19.50 -22.43 26.66
C SER A 435 18.02 -22.40 27.03
N PHE A 436 17.10 -22.22 26.06
CA PHE A 436 15.66 -22.08 26.29
C PHE A 436 14.76 -22.89 25.34
N ALA A 437 15.32 -23.53 24.32
CA ALA A 437 14.60 -24.45 23.43
C ALA A 437 15.42 -25.70 23.12
N ASP A 438 14.81 -26.88 23.20
CA ASP A 438 15.41 -28.12 22.73
C ASP A 438 15.18 -28.28 21.22
N LEU A 439 16.26 -28.51 20.47
CA LEU A 439 16.22 -28.66 19.03
C LEU A 439 15.98 -30.10 18.63
N SER A 440 15.03 -30.29 17.71
CA SER A 440 14.83 -31.54 16.99
C SER A 440 14.59 -31.24 15.51
N ILE A 441 14.82 -32.23 14.66
CA ILE A 441 14.72 -32.07 13.21
C ILE A 441 13.83 -33.18 12.65
N LYS A 442 13.00 -32.83 11.66
CA LYS A 442 12.19 -33.80 10.92
C LYS A 442 12.42 -33.66 9.43
N ALA A 443 12.41 -34.78 8.72
CA ALA A 443 12.47 -34.79 7.27
C ALA A 443 11.18 -34.20 6.65
N ASP A 444 11.32 -33.36 5.63
CA ASP A 444 10.22 -33.00 4.74
C ASP A 444 10.11 -34.04 3.61
N TYR A 445 9.20 -34.99 3.80
CA TYR A 445 8.96 -36.07 2.84
C TYR A 445 8.54 -35.56 1.45
N LYS A 446 7.90 -34.38 1.34
CA LYS A 446 7.50 -33.83 0.03
C LYS A 446 8.70 -33.37 -0.78
N LYS A 447 9.73 -32.85 -0.10
CA LYS A 447 10.98 -32.36 -0.71
C LYS A 447 11.97 -33.50 -0.96
N LEU A 448 12.11 -34.39 0.01
CA LEU A 448 13.07 -35.50 -0.04
C LEU A 448 12.59 -36.67 -0.91
N GLY A 449 11.28 -36.89 -1.04
CA GLY A 449 10.71 -38.00 -1.82
C GLY A 449 11.21 -38.04 -3.27
N PRO A 450 11.08 -36.95 -4.06
CA PRO A 450 11.59 -36.89 -5.43
C PRO A 450 13.11 -37.03 -5.54
N LYS A 451 13.87 -36.59 -4.52
CA LYS A 451 15.35 -36.62 -4.51
C LYS A 451 15.89 -38.03 -4.21
N LEU A 452 15.23 -38.78 -3.32
CA LEU A 452 15.79 -40.01 -2.72
C LEU A 452 15.02 -41.30 -3.04
N GLY A 453 13.83 -41.21 -3.64
CA GLY A 453 13.04 -42.35 -4.06
C GLY A 453 12.83 -43.39 -2.94
N ASN A 454 13.25 -44.63 -3.19
CA ASN A 454 13.12 -45.74 -2.24
C ASN A 454 13.99 -45.59 -0.96
N LYS A 455 15.02 -44.73 -0.97
CA LYS A 455 15.87 -44.47 0.21
C LYS A 455 15.27 -43.47 1.21
N VAL A 456 14.16 -42.80 0.87
CA VAL A 456 13.62 -41.69 1.68
C VAL A 456 13.32 -42.07 3.13
N LYS A 457 12.77 -43.26 3.39
CA LYS A 457 12.46 -43.71 4.77
C LYS A 457 13.71 -43.93 5.61
N LEU A 458 14.77 -44.46 4.98
CA LEU A 458 16.06 -44.71 5.61
C LEU A 458 16.72 -43.38 5.99
N VAL A 459 16.81 -42.45 5.04
CA VAL A 459 17.43 -41.13 5.26
C VAL A 459 16.61 -40.30 6.25
N ALA A 460 15.28 -40.31 6.16
CA ALA A 460 14.42 -39.60 7.12
C ALA A 460 14.61 -40.09 8.56
N SER A 461 14.75 -41.40 8.76
CA SER A 461 15.01 -41.98 10.10
C SER A 461 16.39 -41.60 10.64
N ALA A 462 17.38 -41.40 9.76
CA ALA A 462 18.71 -40.93 10.14
C ALA A 462 18.71 -39.42 10.43
N ILE A 463 17.96 -38.61 9.66
CA ILE A 463 17.76 -37.18 9.92
C ILE A 463 17.22 -36.97 11.33
N GLU A 464 16.22 -37.74 11.76
CA GLU A 464 15.63 -37.59 13.12
C GLU A 464 16.60 -37.93 14.26
N LYS A 465 17.71 -38.62 13.97
CA LYS A 465 18.77 -39.00 14.93
C LYS A 465 20.05 -38.17 14.77
N MET A 466 20.01 -37.15 13.91
CA MET A 466 21.12 -36.27 13.63
C MET A 466 21.58 -35.57 14.92
N ASP A 467 22.89 -35.40 15.09
CA ASP A 467 23.45 -34.70 16.24
C ASP A 467 23.14 -33.20 16.22
N LEU A 468 23.28 -32.55 17.39
CA LEU A 468 23.03 -31.12 17.55
C LEU A 468 23.94 -30.26 16.67
N GLU A 469 25.14 -30.72 16.33
CA GLU A 469 26.08 -29.98 15.47
C GLU A 469 25.51 -29.87 14.05
N ASN A 470 25.06 -30.97 13.46
CA ASN A 470 24.45 -30.96 12.13
C ASN A 470 23.09 -30.26 12.12
N ILE A 471 22.24 -30.45 13.14
CA ILE A 471 20.98 -29.70 13.26
C ILE A 471 21.27 -28.20 13.32
N SER A 472 22.30 -27.79 14.06
CA SER A 472 22.71 -26.40 14.15
C SER A 472 23.22 -25.87 12.81
N ARG A 473 24.08 -26.61 12.10
CA ARG A 473 24.51 -26.21 10.74
C ARG A 473 23.33 -26.01 9.79
N ILE A 474 22.34 -26.88 9.84
CA ILE A 474 21.16 -26.76 8.97
C ILE A 474 20.30 -25.55 9.34
N ALA A 475 20.15 -25.26 10.64
CA ALA A 475 19.51 -24.02 11.11
C ALA A 475 20.24 -22.74 10.63
N ASP A 476 21.55 -22.81 10.32
CA ASP A 476 22.33 -21.69 9.72
C ASP A 476 22.14 -21.55 8.20
N GLY A 477 21.25 -22.34 7.59
CA GLY A 477 21.13 -22.38 6.15
C GLY A 477 22.27 -23.13 5.46
N LYS A 478 23.14 -23.83 6.20
CA LYS A 478 24.24 -24.63 5.65
C LYS A 478 23.81 -26.08 5.46
N GLU A 479 24.56 -26.81 4.63
CA GLU A 479 24.34 -28.26 4.51
C GLU A 479 24.81 -29.02 5.77
N GLY A 480 23.95 -29.93 6.22
CA GLY A 480 24.29 -30.98 7.18
C GLY A 480 24.71 -32.26 6.45
N THR A 481 25.44 -33.13 7.15
CA THR A 481 25.93 -34.39 6.57
C THR A 481 25.51 -35.58 7.41
N LEU A 482 25.02 -36.63 6.75
CA LEU A 482 24.70 -37.92 7.37
C LEU A 482 25.51 -39.02 6.70
N ASN A 483 26.16 -39.87 7.48
CA ASN A 483 26.72 -41.12 6.97
C ASN A 483 25.77 -42.27 7.32
N ILE A 484 25.26 -42.97 6.32
CA ILE A 484 24.41 -44.14 6.49
C ILE A 484 25.05 -45.30 5.73
N ASN A 485 25.50 -46.33 6.44
CA ASN A 485 26.13 -47.53 5.85
C ASN A 485 27.33 -47.22 4.92
N GLY A 486 28.11 -46.18 5.20
CA GLY A 486 29.26 -45.76 4.38
C GLY A 486 28.94 -44.81 3.23
N GLU A 487 27.66 -44.50 2.99
CA GLU A 487 27.21 -43.51 2.01
C GLU A 487 26.94 -42.16 2.69
N ASN A 488 27.54 -41.08 2.20
CA ASN A 488 27.35 -39.73 2.72
C ASN A 488 26.18 -39.03 2.01
N PHE A 489 25.19 -38.61 2.79
CA PHE A 489 24.04 -37.82 2.34
C PHE A 489 24.19 -36.38 2.80
N LYS A 490 23.99 -35.45 1.87
CA LYS A 490 23.89 -34.01 2.17
C LYS A 490 22.42 -33.67 2.43
N VAL A 491 22.16 -32.99 3.54
CA VAL A 491 20.83 -32.53 3.93
C VAL A 491 20.81 -31.01 3.82
N GLN A 492 19.99 -30.49 2.92
CA GLN A 492 19.81 -29.05 2.76
C GLN A 492 18.75 -28.51 3.75
N PRO A 493 18.77 -27.22 4.09
CA PRO A 493 17.75 -26.61 4.95
C PRO A 493 16.30 -26.81 4.45
N GLU A 494 16.13 -26.80 3.13
CA GLU A 494 14.84 -27.04 2.45
C GLU A 494 14.35 -28.50 2.53
N ASP A 495 15.21 -29.44 2.93
CA ASP A 495 14.86 -30.86 3.02
C ASP A 495 14.22 -31.24 4.36
N VAL A 496 14.19 -30.31 5.32
CA VAL A 496 13.87 -30.60 6.72
C VAL A 496 13.08 -29.49 7.38
N VAL A 497 12.44 -29.84 8.49
CA VAL A 497 11.73 -28.92 9.38
C VAL A 497 12.37 -29.01 10.75
N ILE A 498 12.95 -27.91 11.20
CA ILE A 498 13.50 -27.78 12.55
C ILE A 498 12.36 -27.46 13.51
N ARG A 499 12.27 -28.25 14.58
CA ARG A 499 11.28 -28.09 15.65
C ARG A 499 12.01 -27.66 16.92
N ARG A 500 11.48 -26.61 17.54
CA ARG A 500 11.94 -26.08 18.82
C ARG A 500 10.92 -26.42 19.88
N THR A 501 11.31 -27.24 20.84
CA THR A 501 10.49 -27.56 21.99
C THR A 501 10.88 -26.61 23.12
N PRO A 502 9.99 -25.72 23.59
CA PRO A 502 10.30 -24.81 24.69
C PRO A 502 10.70 -25.57 25.96
N LYS A 503 11.70 -25.09 26.68
CA LYS A 503 12.00 -25.60 28.02
C LYS A 503 10.92 -25.19 29.03
N LYS A 504 10.87 -25.85 30.19
CA LYS A 504 9.86 -25.60 31.23
C LYS A 504 9.88 -24.12 31.66
N GLY A 505 8.71 -23.46 31.65
CA GLY A 505 8.53 -22.08 32.10
C GLY A 505 8.72 -21.00 31.04
N VAL A 506 9.15 -21.38 29.83
CA VAL A 506 9.28 -20.47 28.68
C VAL A 506 8.39 -20.91 27.52
N VAL A 507 8.01 -19.94 26.69
CA VAL A 507 7.32 -20.15 25.42
C VAL A 507 8.18 -19.57 24.29
N VAL A 508 8.23 -20.21 23.11
CA VAL A 508 9.22 -19.91 22.06
C VAL A 508 8.56 -19.76 20.69
N ALA A 509 8.92 -18.72 19.96
CA ALA A 509 8.50 -18.48 18.57
C ALA A 509 9.71 -18.10 17.71
N THR A 510 9.64 -18.42 16.42
CA THR A 510 10.75 -18.20 15.49
C THR A 510 10.30 -17.70 14.14
N GLU A 511 11.05 -16.77 13.56
CA GLU A 511 10.87 -16.33 12.19
C GLU A 511 12.23 -15.93 11.60
N GLY A 512 12.57 -16.50 10.44
CA GLY A 512 13.90 -16.36 9.85
C GLY A 512 15.01 -16.79 10.82
N GLN A 513 15.95 -15.89 11.07
CA GLN A 513 17.08 -16.09 11.99
C GLN A 513 16.78 -15.81 13.46
N TRP A 514 15.60 -15.25 13.76
CA TRP A 514 15.25 -14.78 15.10
C TRP A 514 14.50 -15.85 15.88
N VAL A 515 14.95 -16.10 17.09
CA VAL A 515 14.31 -16.99 18.05
C VAL A 515 14.01 -16.18 19.30
N VAL A 516 12.72 -16.06 19.62
CA VAL A 516 12.25 -15.29 20.77
C VAL A 516 11.61 -16.23 21.77
N ALA A 517 11.95 -16.06 23.05
CA ALA A 517 11.28 -16.73 24.16
C ALA A 517 10.79 -15.75 25.21
N LEU A 518 9.67 -16.07 25.86
CA LEU A 518 9.13 -15.31 26.99
C LEU A 518 9.05 -16.20 28.23
N GLU A 519 9.53 -15.70 29.36
CA GLU A 519 9.25 -16.31 30.66
C GLU A 519 7.83 -15.98 31.10
N THR A 520 7.09 -17.01 31.50
CA THR A 520 5.64 -16.91 31.78
C THR A 520 5.31 -16.83 33.26
N SER A 521 6.27 -17.12 34.13
CA SER A 521 6.10 -17.03 35.59
C SER A 521 5.91 -15.58 36.02
N LEU A 522 4.87 -15.31 36.82
CA LEU A 522 4.58 -13.99 37.37
C LEU A 522 4.96 -13.93 38.85
N THR A 523 5.61 -12.85 39.26
CA THR A 523 5.78 -12.49 40.67
C THR A 523 4.64 -11.59 41.13
N ASP A 524 4.45 -11.45 42.44
CA ASP A 524 3.42 -10.58 42.99
C ASP A 524 3.60 -9.12 42.54
N GLU A 525 4.84 -8.64 42.39
CA GLU A 525 5.13 -7.30 41.87
C GLU A 525 4.69 -7.15 40.41
N LEU A 526 4.95 -8.16 39.56
CA LEU A 526 4.52 -8.13 38.15
C LEU A 526 3.00 -8.12 38.06
N ILE A 527 2.30 -8.89 38.89
CA ILE A 527 0.84 -8.92 38.94
C ILE A 527 0.31 -7.53 39.35
N GLN A 528 0.85 -6.94 40.41
CA GLN A 528 0.44 -5.59 40.85
C GLN A 528 0.68 -4.53 39.77
N GLU A 529 1.81 -4.56 39.07
CA GLU A 529 2.06 -3.63 37.96
C GLU A 529 1.07 -3.83 36.80
N GLY A 530 0.73 -5.08 36.49
CA GLY A 530 -0.27 -5.42 35.48
C GLY A 530 -1.65 -4.85 35.81
N LEU A 531 -2.07 -4.93 37.08
CA LEU A 531 -3.30 -4.32 37.57
C LEU A 531 -3.25 -2.79 37.45
N ALA A 532 -2.15 -2.16 37.87
CA ALA A 532 -1.98 -0.71 37.75
C ALA A 532 -2.07 -0.22 36.29
N ARG A 533 -1.44 -0.94 35.35
CA ARG A 533 -1.51 -0.63 33.91
C ARG A 533 -2.91 -0.83 33.33
N GLU A 534 -3.65 -1.85 33.77
CA GLU A 534 -5.04 -2.04 33.38
C GLU A 534 -5.94 -0.90 33.89
N ILE A 535 -5.72 -0.44 35.13
CA ILE A 535 -6.43 0.72 35.70
C ILE A 535 -6.18 1.99 34.88
N VAL A 536 -4.91 2.28 34.54
CA VAL A 536 -4.57 3.41 33.65
C VAL A 536 -5.33 3.30 32.33
N ASN A 537 -5.37 2.12 31.72
CA ASN A 537 -6.09 1.88 30.47
C ASN A 537 -7.61 2.14 30.62
N LYS A 538 -8.26 1.66 31.68
CA LYS A 538 -9.69 1.91 31.91
C LYS A 538 -9.97 3.40 32.13
N ILE A 539 -9.20 4.06 32.99
CA ILE A 539 -9.35 5.50 33.24
C ILE A 539 -9.18 6.31 31.96
N GLN A 540 -8.18 6.01 31.13
CA GLN A 540 -7.97 6.74 29.88
C GLN A 540 -9.12 6.54 28.88
N ASN A 541 -9.70 5.34 28.81
CA ASN A 541 -10.90 5.10 28.00
C ASN A 541 -12.11 5.86 28.54
N MET A 542 -12.29 5.92 29.85
CA MET A 542 -13.38 6.70 30.47
C MET A 542 -13.21 8.21 30.21
N ARG A 543 -11.98 8.75 30.36
CA ARG A 543 -11.67 10.15 30.01
C ARG A 543 -12.06 10.46 28.56
N LYS A 544 -11.75 9.54 27.64
CA LYS A 544 -12.13 9.66 26.23
C LYS A 544 -13.64 9.62 26.03
N ASN A 545 -14.36 8.70 26.68
CA ASN A 545 -15.81 8.58 26.58
C ASN A 545 -16.55 9.80 27.15
N MET A 546 -15.96 10.44 28.16
CA MET A 546 -16.43 11.70 28.74
C MET A 546 -16.10 12.93 27.87
N ASN A 547 -15.43 12.75 26.72
CA ASN A 547 -14.94 13.81 25.85
C ASN A 547 -14.10 14.87 26.58
N LEU A 548 -13.33 14.46 27.59
CA LEU A 548 -12.45 15.38 28.33
C LEU A 548 -11.31 15.87 27.43
N GLU A 549 -10.88 17.10 27.67
CA GLU A 549 -9.69 17.61 26.97
C GLU A 549 -8.47 16.78 27.33
N ILE A 550 -7.58 16.65 26.36
CA ILE A 550 -6.38 15.81 26.46
C ILE A 550 -5.52 16.22 27.67
N THR A 551 -5.36 17.52 27.91
CA THR A 551 -4.56 18.09 29.01
C THR A 551 -5.33 18.26 30.31
N GLN A 552 -6.62 17.91 30.36
CA GLN A 552 -7.47 18.13 31.52
C GLN A 552 -7.00 17.27 32.71
N ARG A 553 -6.81 17.90 33.87
CA ARG A 553 -6.51 17.20 35.11
C ARG A 553 -7.80 16.72 35.75
N VAL A 554 -7.77 15.53 36.33
CA VAL A 554 -8.95 14.90 36.94
C VAL A 554 -8.69 14.53 38.40
N LYS A 555 -9.73 14.29 39.18
CA LYS A 555 -9.68 13.59 40.46
C LYS A 555 -10.31 12.21 40.29
N ILE A 556 -9.69 11.21 40.89
CA ILE A 556 -10.08 9.81 40.71
C ILE A 556 -10.39 9.18 42.05
N LYS A 557 -11.50 8.46 42.12
CA LYS A 557 -11.81 7.59 43.25
C LYS A 557 -11.98 6.16 42.76
N ILE A 558 -11.37 5.21 43.48
CA ILE A 558 -11.38 3.79 43.15
C ILE A 558 -11.93 2.98 44.34
N SER A 559 -12.81 2.04 44.05
CA SER A 559 -13.29 1.02 45.01
C SER A 559 -13.18 -0.36 44.36
N SER A 560 -12.47 -1.28 45.02
CA SER A 560 -12.25 -2.64 44.55
C SER A 560 -11.75 -3.51 45.72
N ASP A 561 -11.40 -4.76 45.47
CA ASP A 561 -10.86 -5.66 46.48
C ASP A 561 -9.42 -5.28 46.92
N ALA A 562 -8.95 -5.95 47.97
CA ALA A 562 -7.65 -5.65 48.57
C ALA A 562 -6.47 -5.83 47.60
N ILE A 563 -6.58 -6.71 46.60
CA ILE A 563 -5.50 -6.97 45.64
C ILE A 563 -5.33 -5.75 44.73
N VAL A 564 -6.44 -5.27 44.16
CA VAL A 564 -6.44 -4.07 43.30
C VAL A 564 -6.05 -2.83 44.10
N ILE A 565 -6.58 -2.64 45.32
CA ILE A 565 -6.26 -1.48 46.15
C ILE A 565 -4.78 -1.45 46.56
N THR A 566 -4.17 -2.62 46.80
CA THR A 566 -2.72 -2.71 47.04
C THR A 566 -1.93 -2.27 45.82
N ALA A 567 -2.28 -2.76 44.62
CA ALA A 567 -1.63 -2.34 43.39
C ALA A 567 -1.77 -0.82 43.14
N VAL A 568 -2.95 -0.26 43.39
CA VAL A 568 -3.21 1.18 43.26
C VAL A 568 -2.30 2.00 44.18
N LYS A 569 -2.14 1.59 45.44
CA LYS A 569 -1.27 2.27 46.41
C LYS A 569 0.20 2.13 46.04
N THR A 570 0.65 0.94 45.67
CA THR A 570 2.04 0.68 45.27
C THR A 570 2.45 1.52 44.05
N TYR A 571 1.53 1.67 43.07
CA TYR A 571 1.79 2.37 41.80
C TYR A 571 1.08 3.73 41.71
N GLU A 572 0.74 4.37 42.83
CA GLU A 572 -0.06 5.61 42.85
C GLU A 572 0.56 6.71 41.97
N SER A 573 1.86 6.99 42.15
CA SER A 573 2.58 8.01 41.38
C SER A 573 2.57 7.73 39.88
N TYR A 574 2.70 6.45 39.50
CA TYR A 574 2.63 6.03 38.10
C TYR A 574 1.23 6.27 37.53
N ILE A 575 0.19 5.79 38.22
CA ILE A 575 -1.20 5.94 37.77
C ILE A 575 -1.54 7.42 37.63
N LYS A 576 -1.30 8.24 38.66
CA LYS A 576 -1.57 9.69 38.63
C LYS A 576 -0.85 10.39 37.49
N GLY A 577 0.41 10.03 37.27
CA GLY A 577 1.23 10.56 36.19
C GLY A 577 0.66 10.24 34.81
N GLU A 578 0.25 9.00 34.57
CA GLU A 578 -0.24 8.55 33.25
C GLU A 578 -1.63 9.07 32.92
N VAL A 579 -2.48 9.33 33.92
CA VAL A 579 -3.87 9.75 33.72
C VAL A 579 -4.13 11.22 34.06
N LEU A 580 -3.08 12.02 34.27
CA LEU A 580 -3.14 13.41 34.71
C LEU A 580 -4.03 13.63 35.95
N ALA A 581 -4.01 12.71 36.91
CA ALA A 581 -4.79 12.86 38.13
C ALA A 581 -4.12 13.86 39.10
N SER A 582 -4.87 14.87 39.52
CA SER A 582 -4.47 15.74 40.63
C SER A 582 -4.58 15.01 41.97
N ASP A 583 -5.59 14.17 42.12
CA ASP A 583 -5.84 13.36 43.30
C ASP A 583 -6.31 11.95 42.93
N LEU A 584 -5.94 10.97 43.74
CA LEU A 584 -6.32 9.57 43.57
C LEU A 584 -6.59 8.95 44.95
N ALA A 585 -7.86 8.67 45.23
CA ALA A 585 -8.29 8.14 46.52
C ALA A 585 -8.92 6.75 46.39
N CYS A 586 -8.69 5.91 47.41
CA CYS A 586 -9.31 4.59 47.55
C CYS A 586 -10.43 4.65 48.60
N SER A 587 -11.56 4.01 48.33
CA SER A 587 -12.70 3.95 49.26
C SER A 587 -13.37 2.58 49.26
N ASP A 588 -13.91 2.16 50.41
CA ASP A 588 -14.56 0.84 50.57
C ASP A 588 -15.81 0.68 49.69
N ALA A 589 -16.54 1.78 49.44
CA ALA A 589 -17.67 1.79 48.53
C ALA A 589 -17.79 3.15 47.81
N LEU A 590 -18.19 3.13 46.54
CA LEU A 590 -18.53 4.30 45.75
C LEU A 590 -19.99 4.23 45.32
N ILE A 591 -20.74 5.31 45.57
CA ILE A 591 -22.16 5.42 45.21
C ILE A 591 -22.31 5.83 43.73
N ASN A 592 -21.36 6.60 43.21
CA ASN A 592 -21.31 7.05 41.82
C ASN A 592 -19.98 6.58 41.20
N GLY A 593 -20.04 5.84 40.09
CA GLY A 593 -18.87 5.36 39.36
C GLY A 593 -19.22 4.31 38.29
N GLU A 594 -18.33 4.13 37.31
CA GLU A 594 -18.45 3.09 36.29
C GLU A 594 -17.81 1.79 36.81
N THR A 595 -18.51 0.66 36.64
CA THR A 595 -17.98 -0.66 37.00
C THR A 595 -17.18 -1.23 35.83
N VAL A 596 -15.93 -1.60 36.08
CA VAL A 596 -15.01 -2.16 35.10
C VAL A 596 -14.33 -3.43 35.64
N ASP A 597 -14.02 -4.35 34.73
CA ASP A 597 -13.18 -5.50 35.03
C ASP A 597 -11.69 -5.14 34.95
N ILE A 598 -10.96 -5.37 36.04
CA ILE A 598 -9.50 -5.24 36.14
C ILE A 598 -8.92 -6.65 36.30
N ASN A 599 -8.78 -7.35 35.16
CA ASN A 599 -8.19 -8.70 35.12
C ASN A 599 -8.87 -9.75 36.02
N GLY A 600 -10.20 -9.74 36.08
CA GLY A 600 -10.99 -10.64 36.92
C GLY A 600 -11.46 -10.01 38.23
N HIS A 601 -11.03 -8.78 38.54
CA HIS A 601 -11.41 -8.04 39.74
C HIS A 601 -12.44 -6.96 39.40
N ASN A 602 -13.59 -6.99 40.07
CA ASN A 602 -14.59 -5.93 39.94
C ASN A 602 -14.07 -4.64 40.58
N CYS A 603 -14.07 -3.56 39.80
CA CYS A 603 -13.57 -2.26 40.22
C CYS A 603 -14.57 -1.17 39.83
N VAL A 604 -14.92 -0.29 40.77
CA VAL A 604 -15.75 0.90 40.52
C VAL A 604 -14.83 2.11 40.49
N ILE A 605 -14.88 2.87 39.39
CA ILE A 605 -14.04 4.05 39.17
C ILE A 605 -14.94 5.28 38.98
N SER A 606 -14.65 6.35 39.72
CA SER A 606 -15.26 7.67 39.54
C SER A 606 -14.22 8.66 39.07
N ILE A 607 -14.53 9.42 38.01
CA ILE A 607 -13.70 10.51 37.48
C ILE A 607 -14.46 11.82 37.66
N GLU A 608 -13.86 12.76 38.36
CA GLU A 608 -14.34 14.14 38.53
C GLU A 608 -13.37 15.08 37.82
N ALA A 609 -13.90 15.92 36.94
CA ALA A 609 -13.13 16.64 35.93
C ALA A 609 -12.84 18.11 36.30
#